data_AF-A0A1X7FD38-F1
#
_entry.id   AF-A0A1X7FD38-F1
#
_cell.length_a   1.000
_cell.length_b   1.000
_cell.length_c   1.000
_cell.angle_alpha   90.00
_cell.angle_beta   90.00
_cell.angle_gamma   90.00
#
_symmetry.space_group_name_H-M   'P 1'
#
loop_
_entity.id
_entity.type
_entity.pdbx_description
1 polymer ?
#
loop_
_entity_poly.entity_id
_entity_poly.type
_entity_poly.pdbx_seq_one_letter_code
_entity_poly.pdbx_strand_id
1 'polypeptide(L)'
;MKSDSLHQFQPVGLAMHGTGRYSVVHSVEEAAEELLKEWPDDGGERFCEAVKACLDGIHDLVSPGEVRKAFINAAREARVMVIE
;
A
#
# COMPACT_ATOMS: atom_id res chain seq x y z
N MET A 1 6.14 -17.24 0.49
CA MET A 1 5.76 -17.29 -0.94
C MET A 1 6.84 -16.58 -1.75
N LYS A 2 7.11 -17.00 -2.99
CA LYS A 2 8.05 -16.30 -3.88
C LYS A 2 7.34 -15.06 -4.41
N SER A 3 7.81 -13.86 -4.05
CA SER A 3 7.39 -12.63 -4.72
C SER A 3 7.97 -12.68 -6.12
N ASP A 4 7.11 -12.92 -7.12
CA ASP A 4 7.46 -12.72 -8.52
C ASP A 4 7.88 -11.25 -8.68
N SER A 5 9.10 -11.02 -9.19
CA SER A 5 9.74 -9.70 -9.27
C SER A 5 9.01 -8.67 -10.16
N LEU A 6 7.84 -9.00 -10.71
CA LEU A 6 7.10 -8.20 -11.69
C LEU A 6 6.29 -7.06 -11.05
N HIS A 7 5.83 -7.21 -9.81
CA HIS A 7 5.01 -6.21 -9.12
C HIS A 7 5.77 -5.37 -8.10
N GLN A 8 7.10 -5.32 -8.18
CA GLN A 8 7.91 -4.57 -7.24
C GLN A 8 7.94 -3.08 -7.54
N PHE A 9 7.99 -2.26 -6.49
CA PHE A 9 8.18 -0.82 -6.58
C PHE A 9 9.20 -0.33 -5.55
N GLN A 10 9.62 0.93 -5.64
CA GLN A 10 10.54 1.53 -4.65
C GLN A 10 9.91 1.43 -3.25
N PRO A 11 10.59 0.79 -2.27
CA PRO A 11 10.01 0.48 -0.98
C PRO A 11 9.35 1.68 -0.31
N VAL A 12 8.25 1.42 0.40
CA VAL A 12 7.52 2.41 1.18
C VAL A 12 7.54 1.95 2.63
N GLY A 13 8.21 2.71 3.49
CA GLY A 13 8.14 2.52 4.92
C GLY A 13 6.87 3.17 5.47
N LEU A 14 6.17 2.48 6.36
CA LEU A 14 5.00 2.97 7.08
C LEU A 14 5.27 2.97 8.57
N ALA A 15 4.94 4.07 9.23
CA ALA A 15 4.91 4.20 10.67
C ALA A 15 3.48 4.53 11.11
N MET A 16 2.82 3.53 11.73
CA MET A 16 1.43 3.65 12.18
C MET A 16 1.41 4.25 13.59
N HIS A 17 1.14 5.55 13.67
CA HIS A 17 1.00 6.28 14.93
C HIS A 17 -0.25 5.81 15.67
N GLY A 18 -0.07 4.93 16.66
CA GLY A 18 -1.14 4.39 17.51
C GLY A 18 -0.90 2.94 17.91
N THR A 19 -0.34 2.13 17.01
CA THR A 19 -0.03 0.72 17.25
C THR A 19 1.46 0.47 17.50
N GLY A 20 2.32 1.45 17.17
CA GLY A 20 3.78 1.28 17.27
C GLY A 20 4.36 0.35 16.20
N ARG A 21 3.57 0.02 15.17
CA ARG A 21 3.97 -0.86 14.08
C ARG A 21 4.71 -0.09 13.00
N TYR A 22 5.81 -0.70 12.54
CA TYR A 22 6.55 -0.29 11.35
C TYR A 22 6.47 -1.41 10.32
N SER A 23 6.06 -1.05 9.10
CA SER A 23 6.00 -1.99 7.98
C SER A 23 6.83 -1.43 6.82
N VAL A 24 7.49 -2.29 6.07
CA VAL A 24 8.15 -1.93 4.80
C VAL A 24 7.45 -2.72 3.71
N VAL A 25 6.96 -2.01 2.70
CA VAL A 25 6.18 -2.57 1.60
C VAL A 25 6.94 -2.35 0.31
N HIS A 26 7.19 -3.40 -0.46
CA HIS A 26 7.97 -3.32 -1.70
C HIS A 26 7.31 -3.97 -2.92
N SER A 27 6.10 -4.51 -2.78
CA SER A 27 5.31 -5.01 -3.92
C SER A 27 3.82 -4.68 -3.79
N VAL A 28 3.09 -4.87 -4.91
CA VAL A 28 1.63 -4.70 -4.97
C VAL A 28 0.91 -5.63 -3.99
N GLU A 29 1.36 -6.89 -3.87
CA GLU A 29 0.76 -7.88 -2.97
C GLU A 29 0.93 -7.49 -1.51
N GLU A 30 2.11 -6.99 -1.14
CA GLU A 30 2.36 -6.51 0.22
C GLU A 30 1.55 -5.26 0.53
N ALA A 31 1.36 -4.37 -0.45
CA ALA A 31 0.50 -3.20 -0.29
C ALA A 31 -0.96 -3.63 -0.04
N ALA A 32 -1.46 -4.60 -0.82
CA ALA A 32 -2.78 -5.17 -0.62
C ALA A 32 -2.92 -5.81 0.76
N GLU A 33 -1.91 -6.57 1.19
CA GLU A 33 -1.91 -7.23 2.49
C GLU A 33 -1.91 -6.22 3.65
N GLU A 34 -1.13 -5.14 3.56
CA GLU A 34 -1.15 -4.08 4.58
C GLU A 34 -2.49 -3.35 4.64
N LEU A 35 -3.11 -3.05 3.50
CA LEU A 35 -4.43 -2.40 3.44
C LEU A 35 -5.55 -3.29 4.02
N LEU A 36 -5.47 -4.60 3.82
CA LEU A 36 -6.54 -5.53 4.21
C LEU A 36 -6.42 -6.07 5.64
N LYS A 37 -5.28 -5.89 6.31
CA LYS A 37 -5.05 -6.45 7.66
C LYS A 37 -5.51 -5.53 8.79
N GLU A 38 -4.72 -4.49 9.08
CA GLU A 38 -4.99 -3.58 10.21
C GLU A 38 -4.74 -2.14 9.75
N TRP A 39 -5.36 -1.78 8.65
CA TRP A 39 -5.30 -0.41 8.17
C TRP A 39 -6.11 0.50 9.12
N PRO A 40 -5.54 1.64 9.57
CA PRO A 40 -6.15 2.42 10.65
C PRO A 40 -7.41 3.19 10.24
N ASP A 41 -7.60 3.46 8.95
CA ASP A 41 -8.81 4.12 8.41
C ASP A 41 -9.19 3.50 7.06
N ASP A 42 -10.11 2.54 7.08
CA ASP A 42 -10.60 1.78 5.93
C ASP A 42 -11.85 2.41 5.27
N GLY A 43 -12.29 3.59 5.73
CA GLY A 43 -13.46 4.30 5.21
C GLY A 43 -13.16 5.39 4.18
N GLY A 44 -11.89 5.68 3.94
CA GLY A 44 -11.45 6.81 3.11
C GLY A 44 -11.55 6.58 1.59
N GLU A 45 -11.67 7.68 0.83
CA GLU A 45 -11.69 7.63 -0.63
C GLU A 45 -10.34 7.12 -1.16
N ARG A 46 -9.23 7.58 -0.56
CA ARG A 46 -7.89 7.14 -0.96
C ARG A 46 -7.63 5.70 -0.56
N PHE A 47 -8.19 5.23 0.55
CA PHE A 47 -8.16 3.81 0.90
C PHE A 47 -8.80 2.95 -0.20
N CYS A 48 -10.02 3.29 -0.62
CA CYS A 48 -10.73 2.56 -1.68
C CYS A 48 -9.98 2.59 -3.02
N GLU A 49 -9.43 3.75 -3.39
CA GLU A 49 -8.57 3.88 -4.57
C GLU A 49 -7.32 3.01 -4.47
N ALA A 50 -6.68 2.93 -3.30
CA ALA A 50 -5.48 2.11 -3.10
C ALA A 50 -5.79 0.61 -3.17
N VAL A 51 -6.90 0.15 -2.58
CA VAL A 51 -7.36 -1.24 -2.70
C VAL A 51 -7.63 -1.59 -4.16
N LYS A 52 -8.33 -0.71 -4.87
CA LYS A 52 -8.60 -0.89 -6.30
C LYS A 52 -7.30 -0.91 -7.12
N ALA A 53 -6.38 0.02 -6.86
CA ALA A 53 -5.09 0.06 -7.55
C ALA A 53 -4.28 -1.23 -7.30
N CYS A 54 -4.32 -1.78 -6.09
CA CYS A 54 -3.67 -3.07 -5.81
C CYS A 54 -4.29 -4.21 -6.62
N LEU A 55 -5.62 -4.27 -6.70
CA LEU A 55 -6.32 -5.27 -7.52
C LEU A 55 -5.97 -5.11 -9.01
N ASP A 56 -6.03 -3.89 -9.53
CA ASP A 56 -5.67 -3.57 -10.91
C ASP A 56 -4.19 -3.93 -11.18
N GLY A 57 -3.29 -3.69 -10.22
CA GLY A 57 -1.87 -4.01 -10.31
C GLY A 57 -1.59 -5.51 -10.35
N ILE A 58 -2.32 -6.31 -9.56
CA ILE A 58 -2.24 -7.80 -9.59
C ILE A 58 -2.67 -8.35 -10.94
N HIS A 59 -3.56 -7.65 -11.65
CA HIS A 59 -4.04 -7.99 -12.98
C HIS A 59 -3.25 -7.32 -14.12
N ASP A 60 -2.11 -6.70 -13.83
CA ASP A 60 -1.27 -5.97 -14.80
C ASP A 60 -2.02 -4.83 -15.54
N LEU A 61 -3.10 -4.30 -14.96
CA LEU A 61 -3.90 -3.20 -15.54
C LEU A 61 -3.31 -1.82 -15.25
N VAL A 62 -2.56 -1.68 -14.16
CA VAL A 62 -1.82 -0.47 -13.77
C VAL A 62 -0.40 -0.82 -13.39
N SER A 63 0.50 0.15 -13.48
CA SER A 63 1.90 -0.06 -13.14
C SER A 63 2.12 -0.17 -11.62
N PRO A 64 3.15 -0.89 -11.14
CA PRO A 64 3.51 -0.91 -9.72
C PRO A 64 3.80 0.50 -9.14
N GLY A 65 4.27 1.43 -9.97
CA GLY A 65 4.46 2.83 -9.58
C GLY A 65 3.14 3.58 -9.31
N GLU A 66 2.08 3.27 -10.06
CA GLU A 66 0.75 3.81 -9.81
C GLU A 66 0.14 3.24 -8.53
N VAL A 67 0.33 1.94 -8.28
CA VAL A 67 -0.05 1.32 -7.00
C VAL A 67 0.67 1.99 -5.84
N ARG A 68 1.99 2.17 -5.93
CA ARG A 68 2.79 2.87 -4.91
C ARG A 68 2.22 4.24 -4.61
N LYS A 69 1.88 5.01 -5.64
CA LYS A 69 1.34 6.36 -5.50
C LYS A 69 -0.03 6.35 -4.80
N ALA A 70 -0.93 5.45 -5.20
CA ALA A 70 -2.24 5.30 -4.55
C ALA A 70 -2.08 4.88 -3.07
N PHE A 71 -1.18 3.94 -2.79
CA PHE A 71 -0.88 3.47 -1.45
C PHE A 71 -0.35 4.58 -0.53
N ILE A 72 0.57 5.42 -1.00
CA ILE A 72 1.07 6.58 -0.24
C ILE A 72 -0.04 7.61 0.01
N ASN A 73 -0.95 7.81 -0.94
CA ASN A 73 -2.08 8.71 -0.75
C ASN A 73 -3.04 8.18 0.33
N ALA A 74 -3.32 6.87 0.35
CA ALA A 74 -4.07 6.23 1.42
C ALA A 74 -3.39 6.40 2.77
N ALA A 75 -2.06 6.22 2.85
CA ALA A 75 -1.30 6.40 4.07
C ALA A 75 -1.45 7.84 4.62
N ARG A 76 -1.35 8.84 3.72
CA ARG A 76 -1.54 10.25 4.09
C ARG A 76 -2.95 10.56 4.59
N GLU A 77 -3.98 10.00 3.96
CA GLU A 77 -5.37 10.15 4.38
C GLU A 77 -5.59 9.56 5.78
N ALA A 78 -5.11 8.35 6.00
CA ALA A 78 -5.19 7.63 7.27
C ALA A 78 -4.21 8.17 8.34
N ARG A 79 -3.49 9.27 8.05
CA ARG A 79 -2.46 9.88 8.92
C ARG A 79 -1.35 8.92 9.35
N VAL A 80 -1.07 7.93 8.51
CA VAL A 80 0.10 7.05 8.62
C VAL A 80 1.32 7.78 8.08
N MET A 81 2.41 7.77 8.85
CA MET A 81 3.65 8.41 8.43
C MET A 81 4.34 7.54 7.38
N VAL A 82 4.68 8.16 6.25
CA VAL A 82 5.42 7.52 5.16
C VAL A 82 6.90 7.86 5.30
N ILE A 83 7.75 6.83 5.25
CA ILE A 83 9.21 6.92 5.28
C ILE A 83 9.71 6.50 3.89
N GLU A 84 10.30 7.45 3.16
CA GLU A 84 10.86 7.26 1.80
C GLU A 84 12.39 7.20 1.83
#